data_AF-A0A9X1UC67-F1
#
_entry.id   AF-A0A9X1UC67-F1
#
_cell.length_a   1.000
_cell.length_b   1.000
_cell.length_c   1.000
_cell.angle_alpha   90.00
_cell.angle_beta   90.00
_cell.angle_gamma   90.00
#
_symmetry.space_group_name_H-M   'P 1'
#
loop_
_entity.id
_entity.type
_entity.pdbx_description
1 polymer ?
#
loop_
_entity_poly.entity_id
_entity_poly.type
_entity_poly.pdbx_seq_one_letter_code
_entity_poly.pdbx_strand_id
1 'polypeptide(L)'
;MTKPLDLSCLSDDVEDNWTEDGTPSLAAVEKLLSRKVSRPEIAKSGRVRYQTPRKTAAPTAPVDYRLEILKAEERVSAIRVRFADAQVRLKAARSLYADAITAWQMANPPPSTDQAYRLHLARQAQHSAEGNVAAAQPVVRRSVLDEVMSQTGGRATRNAAARKVRGLIR
;
A
#
# COMPACT_ATOMS: atom_id res chain seq x y z
N MET A 1 28.36 -52.48 -18.70
CA MET A 1 29.41 -51.46 -18.93
C MET A 1 28.72 -50.14 -19.25
N THR A 2 28.70 -49.20 -18.32
CA THR A 2 28.08 -47.88 -18.52
C THR A 2 29.02 -47.00 -19.34
N LYS A 3 28.51 -46.43 -20.43
CA LYS A 3 29.24 -45.51 -21.31
C LYS A 3 29.81 -44.36 -20.47
N PRO A 4 31.09 -43.95 -20.67
CA PRO A 4 31.64 -42.80 -19.95
C PRO A 4 30.79 -41.55 -20.23
N LEU A 5 30.51 -40.77 -19.18
CA LEU A 5 29.79 -39.51 -19.31
C LEU A 5 30.66 -38.53 -20.10
N ASP A 6 30.18 -38.11 -21.27
CA ASP A 6 30.83 -37.06 -22.05
C ASP A 6 30.29 -35.70 -21.60
N LEU A 7 31.09 -34.98 -20.81
CA LEU A 7 30.78 -33.65 -20.30
C LEU A 7 31.58 -32.54 -21.03
N SER A 8 32.13 -32.84 -22.21
CA SER A 8 32.92 -31.89 -23.00
C SER A 8 32.11 -30.68 -23.49
N CYS A 9 30.80 -30.83 -23.67
CA CYS A 9 29.88 -29.78 -24.10
C CYS A 9 29.47 -28.79 -22.97
N LEU A 10 29.93 -29.00 -21.74
CA LEU A 10 29.62 -28.10 -20.63
C LEU A 10 30.52 -26.86 -20.74
N SER A 11 29.93 -25.71 -21.05
CA SER A 11 30.66 -24.43 -21.14
C SER A 11 31.10 -23.96 -19.76
N ASP A 12 32.35 -23.53 -19.67
CA ASP A 12 32.99 -22.95 -18.48
C ASP A 12 32.52 -21.51 -18.20
N ASP A 13 31.84 -20.87 -19.15
CA ASP A 13 31.39 -19.46 -19.06
C ASP A 13 30.05 -19.30 -18.34
N VAL A 14 29.25 -20.37 -18.29
CA VAL A 14 27.93 -20.35 -17.66
C VAL A 14 28.08 -20.77 -16.19
N GLU A 15 27.96 -19.82 -15.26
CA GLU A 15 28.14 -20.08 -13.82
C GLU A 15 27.19 -21.15 -13.27
N ASP A 16 25.94 -21.19 -13.76
CA ASP A 16 24.92 -22.17 -13.34
C ASP A 16 25.27 -23.63 -13.67
N ASN A 17 26.22 -23.84 -14.59
CA ASN A 17 26.69 -25.18 -14.94
C ASN A 17 27.63 -25.78 -13.88
N TRP A 18 28.09 -24.98 -12.94
CA TRP A 18 29.14 -25.36 -11.99
C TRP A 18 28.70 -25.10 -10.56
N THR A 19 29.13 -25.97 -9.66
CA THR A 19 29.02 -25.76 -8.22
C THR A 19 30.16 -24.87 -7.72
N GLU A 20 30.03 -24.35 -6.49
CA GLU A 20 31.08 -23.53 -5.85
C GLU A 20 32.43 -24.26 -5.78
N ASP A 21 32.40 -25.59 -5.66
CA ASP A 21 33.57 -26.47 -5.64
C ASP A 21 34.18 -26.73 -7.03
N GLY A 22 33.61 -26.15 -8.09
CA GLY A 22 34.07 -26.32 -9.47
C GLY A 22 33.66 -27.64 -10.14
N THR A 23 32.81 -28.44 -9.50
CA THR A 23 32.23 -29.66 -10.12
C THR A 23 30.97 -29.33 -10.91
N PRO A 24 30.64 -30.06 -12.00
CA PRO A 24 29.42 -29.86 -12.78
C PRO A 24 28.17 -29.95 -11.90
N SER A 25 27.24 -29.01 -12.05
CA SER A 25 25.98 -29.03 -11.33
C SER A 25 25.08 -30.18 -11.83
N LEU A 26 24.39 -30.86 -10.91
CA LEU A 26 23.48 -31.97 -11.26
C LEU A 26 22.43 -31.52 -12.29
N ALA A 27 21.83 -30.34 -12.07
CA ALA A 27 20.79 -29.81 -12.93
C ALA A 27 21.29 -29.55 -14.36
N ALA A 28 22.53 -29.04 -14.52
CA ALA A 28 23.10 -28.80 -15.84
C ALA A 28 23.42 -30.11 -16.57
N VAL A 29 23.95 -31.10 -15.86
CA VAL A 29 24.26 -32.42 -16.43
C VAL A 29 22.98 -33.18 -16.82
N GLU A 30 21.93 -33.14 -16.00
CA GLU A 30 20.64 -33.75 -16.30
C GLU A 30 19.96 -33.09 -17.50
N LYS A 31 20.07 -31.77 -17.63
CA LYS A 31 19.56 -31.02 -18.78
C LYS A 31 20.31 -31.36 -20.08
N LEU A 32 21.63 -31.53 -20.00
CA LEU A 32 22.48 -31.87 -21.15
C LEU A 32 22.22 -33.30 -21.66
N LEU A 33 22.07 -34.26 -20.74
CA LEU A 33 21.90 -35.68 -21.08
C LEU A 33 20.44 -36.12 -21.17
N SER A 34 19.49 -35.24 -20.82
CA SER A 34 18.04 -35.54 -20.76
C SER A 34 17.71 -36.82 -19.99
N ARG A 35 18.48 -37.09 -18.93
CA ARG A 35 18.42 -38.28 -18.08
C ARG A 35 18.80 -37.88 -16.66
N LYS A 36 18.24 -38.56 -15.66
CA LYS A 36 18.68 -38.44 -14.26
C LYS A 36 20.08 -39.01 -14.08
N VAL A 37 20.95 -38.24 -13.44
CA VAL A 37 22.36 -38.62 -13.20
C VAL A 37 22.68 -38.44 -11.73
N SER A 38 23.41 -39.40 -11.16
CA SER A 38 23.81 -39.35 -9.77
C SER A 38 25.14 -38.59 -9.57
N ARG A 39 25.33 -37.93 -8.42
CA ARG A 39 26.62 -37.29 -8.04
C ARG A 39 27.84 -38.20 -8.21
N PRO A 40 27.82 -39.51 -7.84
CA PRO A 40 28.98 -40.38 -8.06
C PRO A 40 29.25 -40.67 -9.54
N GLU A 41 28.26 -40.60 -10.43
CA GLU A 41 28.49 -40.71 -11.88
C GLU A 41 29.18 -39.45 -12.44
N ILE A 42 28.83 -38.26 -11.95
CA ILE A 42 29.51 -37.02 -12.32
C ILE A 42 30.94 -37.01 -11.80
N ALA A 43 31.18 -37.44 -10.56
CA ALA A 43 32.52 -37.51 -10.00
C ALA A 43 33.46 -38.43 -10.80
N LYS A 44 32.93 -39.52 -11.35
CA LYS A 44 33.70 -40.44 -12.23
C LYS A 44 34.11 -39.81 -13.57
N SER A 45 33.46 -38.73 -14.01
CA SER A 45 33.86 -38.02 -15.23
C SER A 45 35.17 -37.25 -15.06
N GLY A 46 35.56 -36.91 -13.82
CA GLY A 46 36.79 -36.16 -13.51
C GLY A 46 36.81 -34.72 -14.03
N ARG A 47 35.70 -34.20 -14.60
CA ARG A 47 35.64 -32.83 -15.10
C ARG A 47 35.51 -31.84 -13.95
N VAL A 48 36.44 -30.90 -13.89
CA VAL A 48 36.46 -29.77 -12.94
C VAL A 48 36.66 -28.51 -13.74
N ARG A 49 35.92 -27.43 -13.43
CA ARG A 49 36.10 -26.12 -14.07
C ARG A 49 37.53 -25.63 -13.85
N TYR A 50 38.15 -25.08 -14.88
CA TYR A 50 39.40 -24.34 -14.70
C TYR A 50 39.08 -23.03 -13.95
N GLN A 51 39.20 -23.04 -12.62
CA GLN A 51 38.98 -21.84 -11.81
C GLN A 51 40.19 -20.91 -12.00
N THR A 52 40.03 -19.88 -12.84
CA THR A 52 40.84 -18.67 -12.64
C THR A 52 40.42 -18.07 -11.29
N PRO A 53 41.35 -17.66 -10.41
CA PRO A 53 41.01 -17.15 -9.10
C PRO A 53 40.01 -16.00 -9.26
N ARG A 54 38.82 -16.17 -8.67
CA ARG A 54 37.77 -15.16 -8.62
C ARG A 54 38.42 -13.85 -8.21
N LYS A 55 38.31 -12.81 -9.05
CA LYS A 55 38.70 -11.44 -8.66
C LYS A 55 37.91 -11.11 -7.40
N THR A 56 38.53 -11.30 -6.24
CA THR A 56 38.01 -10.82 -4.97
C THR A 56 37.92 -9.31 -5.11
N ALA A 57 36.69 -8.78 -5.02
CA ALA A 57 36.48 -7.35 -5.02
C ALA A 57 37.42 -6.74 -3.98
N ALA A 58 38.18 -5.72 -4.38
CA ALA A 58 39.11 -5.04 -3.49
C ALA A 58 38.36 -4.64 -2.20
N PRO A 59 39.00 -4.75 -1.02
CA PRO A 59 38.37 -4.34 0.23
C PRO A 59 37.89 -2.90 0.08
N THR A 60 36.59 -2.68 0.31
CA THR A 60 35.96 -1.37 0.25
C THR A 60 36.75 -0.43 1.18
N ALA A 61 37.18 0.72 0.67
CA ALA A 61 37.91 1.70 1.46
C ALA A 61 37.15 2.02 2.76
N PRO A 62 37.85 2.25 3.89
CA PRO A 62 37.21 2.51 5.17
C PRO A 62 36.28 3.73 5.05
N VAL A 63 35.01 3.52 5.37
CA VAL A 63 33.96 4.54 5.30
C VAL A 63 34.17 5.54 6.43
N ASP A 64 34.31 6.83 6.10
CA ASP A 64 34.35 7.91 7.09
C ASP A 64 32.91 8.27 7.52
N TYR A 65 32.43 7.57 8.56
CA TYR A 65 31.09 7.75 9.11
C TYR A 65 30.77 9.17 9.54
N ARG A 66 31.79 9.97 9.93
CA ARG A 66 31.55 11.36 10.36
C ARG A 66 31.03 12.20 9.21
N LEU A 67 31.61 12.01 8.02
CA LEU A 67 31.23 12.74 6.82
C LEU A 67 29.86 12.28 6.31
N GLU A 68 29.52 10.99 6.45
CA GLU A 68 28.19 10.48 6.10
C GLU A 68 27.09 11.02 7.02
N ILE A 69 27.35 11.12 8.33
CA ILE A 69 26.42 11.70 9.30
C ILE A 69 26.13 13.17 8.96
N LEU A 70 27.17 13.97 8.68
CA LEU A 70 26.98 15.38 8.31
C LEU A 70 26.15 15.55 7.03
N LYS A 71 26.40 14.71 6.01
CA LYS A 71 25.58 14.69 4.78
C LYS A 71 24.14 14.30 5.05
N ALA A 72 23.89 13.37 5.98
CA ALA A 72 22.55 12.98 6.35
C ALA A 72 21.82 14.11 7.09
N GLU A 73 22.49 14.81 8.01
CA GLU A 73 21.95 15.95 8.74
C GLU A 73 21.56 17.10 7.80
N GLU A 74 22.40 17.41 6.80
CA GLU A 74 22.10 18.42 5.79
C GLU A 74 20.86 18.07 4.95
N ARG A 75 20.70 16.79 4.58
CA ARG A 75 19.49 16.33 3.89
C ARG A 75 18.25 16.50 4.76
N VAL A 76 18.35 16.14 6.05
CA VAL A 76 17.22 16.26 6.98
C VAL A 76 16.83 17.72 7.18
N SER A 77 17.80 18.62 7.32
CA SER A 77 17.52 20.05 7.47
C SER A 77 16.87 20.63 6.21
N ALA A 78 17.35 20.28 5.02
CA ALA A 78 16.75 20.68 3.75
C ALA A 78 15.30 20.18 3.59
N ILE A 79 15.02 18.93 3.99
CA ILE A 79 13.66 18.37 3.97
C ILE A 79 12.74 19.13 4.92
N ARG A 80 13.20 19.47 6.13
CA ARG A 80 12.41 20.21 7.11
C ARG A 80 12.00 21.59 6.59
N VAL A 81 12.92 22.31 5.95
CA VAL A 81 12.63 23.62 5.34
C VAL A 81 11.57 23.48 4.25
N ARG A 82 11.74 22.53 3.32
CA ARG A 82 10.78 22.30 2.24
C ARG A 82 9.39 21.92 2.77
N PHE A 83 9.34 21.14 3.84
CA PHE A 83 8.08 20.75 4.48
C PHE A 83 7.39 21.94 5.13
N ALA A 84 8.12 22.79 5.84
CA ALA A 84 7.58 24.02 6.40
C ALA A 84 7.00 24.94 5.33
N ASP A 85 7.73 25.15 4.22
CA ASP A 85 7.24 25.94 3.08
C ASP A 85 5.97 25.35 2.45
N ALA A 86 5.92 24.02 2.31
CA ALA A 86 4.74 23.33 1.79
C ALA A 86 3.51 23.54 2.72
N GLN A 87 3.70 23.52 4.04
CA GLN A 87 2.62 23.79 4.99
C GLN A 87 2.09 25.22 4.88
N VAL A 88 2.98 26.21 4.73
CA VAL A 88 2.59 27.62 4.54
C VAL A 88 1.75 27.77 3.26
N ARG A 89 2.21 27.16 2.16
CA ARG A 89 1.46 27.17 0.88
C ARG A 89 0.10 26.50 1.00
N LEU A 90 0.02 25.35 1.67
CA LEU A 90 -1.24 24.64 1.89
C LEU A 90 -2.22 25.48 2.72
N LYS A 91 -1.73 26.17 3.76
CA LYS A 91 -2.56 27.04 4.59
C LYS A 91 -3.14 28.20 3.77
N ALA A 92 -2.33 28.83 2.92
CA ALA A 92 -2.76 29.89 2.01
C ALA A 92 -3.78 29.37 0.97
N ALA A 93 -3.56 28.18 0.40
CA ALA A 93 -4.51 27.58 -0.53
C ALA A 93 -5.87 27.27 0.15
N ARG A 94 -5.84 26.80 1.40
CA ARG A 94 -7.06 26.54 2.18
C ARG A 94 -7.86 27.80 2.47
N SER A 95 -7.22 28.92 2.79
CA SER A 95 -7.95 30.19 3.00
C SER A 95 -8.63 30.64 1.72
N LEU A 96 -7.94 30.60 0.57
CA LEU A 96 -8.53 30.93 -0.72
C LEU A 96 -9.73 30.03 -1.06
N TYR A 97 -9.62 28.73 -0.78
CA TYR A 97 -10.72 27.79 -1.01
C TYR A 97 -11.91 28.05 -0.08
N ALA A 98 -11.66 28.40 1.19
CA ALA A 98 -12.71 28.79 2.12
C ALA A 98 -13.44 30.07 1.65
N ASP A 99 -12.68 31.07 1.20
CA ASP A 99 -13.24 32.31 0.65
C ASP A 99 -14.09 32.03 -0.61
N ALA A 100 -13.62 31.15 -1.49
CA ALA A 100 -14.38 30.73 -2.66
C ALA A 100 -15.69 30.00 -2.30
N ILE A 101 -15.67 29.10 -1.31
CA ILE A 101 -16.88 28.42 -0.83
C ILE A 101 -17.86 29.42 -0.24
N THR A 102 -17.39 30.34 0.61
CA THR A 102 -18.26 31.33 1.24
C THR A 102 -18.89 32.25 0.19
N ALA A 103 -18.14 32.72 -0.80
CA ALA A 103 -18.66 33.49 -1.93
C ALA A 103 -19.71 32.68 -2.72
N TRP A 104 -19.45 31.41 -3.00
CA TRP A 104 -20.40 30.54 -3.70
C TRP A 104 -21.69 30.32 -2.89
N GLN A 105 -21.60 30.14 -1.57
CA GLN A 105 -22.75 29.98 -0.67
C GLN A 105 -23.56 31.28 -0.54
N MET A 106 -22.91 32.45 -0.59
CA MET A 106 -23.62 33.73 -0.61
C MET A 106 -24.36 33.93 -1.94
N ALA A 107 -23.77 33.54 -3.06
CA ALA A 107 -24.41 33.61 -4.38
C ALA A 107 -25.51 32.54 -4.54
N ASN A 108 -25.36 31.38 -3.90
CA ASN A 108 -26.28 30.24 -3.96
C ASN A 108 -26.69 29.85 -2.54
N PRO A 109 -27.51 30.69 -1.87
CA PRO A 109 -27.97 30.37 -0.53
C PRO A 109 -28.77 29.06 -0.58
N PRO A 110 -28.61 28.20 0.44
CA PRO A 110 -29.45 27.02 0.55
C PRO A 110 -30.92 27.45 0.60
N PRO A 111 -31.83 26.70 -0.03
CA PRO A 111 -33.24 27.02 0.00
C PRO A 111 -33.71 27.06 1.47
N SER A 112 -34.63 27.97 1.76
CA SER A 112 -35.29 27.98 3.07
C SER A 112 -35.99 26.65 3.32
N THR A 113 -36.23 26.29 4.58
CA THR A 113 -36.96 25.07 4.94
C THR A 113 -38.31 24.97 4.24
N ASP A 114 -39.02 26.10 4.11
CA ASP A 114 -40.30 26.19 3.42
C ASP A 114 -40.15 26.01 1.90
N GLN A 115 -39.12 26.59 1.28
CA GLN A 115 -38.84 26.40 -0.14
C GLN A 115 -38.40 24.96 -0.46
N ALA A 116 -37.59 24.35 0.41
CA ALA A 116 -37.21 22.95 0.30
C ALA A 116 -38.42 22.02 0.46
N TYR A 117 -39.33 22.33 1.38
CA TYR A 117 -40.58 21.60 1.57
C TYR A 117 -41.49 21.70 0.34
N ARG A 118 -41.67 22.91 -0.22
CA ARG A 118 -42.44 23.11 -1.45
C ARG A 118 -41.83 22.39 -2.65
N LEU A 119 -40.50 22.42 -2.80
CA LEU A 119 -39.79 21.66 -3.85
C LEU A 119 -39.95 20.14 -3.66
N HIS A 120 -39.95 19.66 -2.42
CA HIS A 120 -40.18 18.26 -2.10
C HIS A 120 -41.60 17.82 -2.48
N LEU A 121 -42.62 18.60 -2.11
CA LEU A 121 -44.01 18.35 -2.49
C LEU A 121 -44.20 18.44 -4.01
N ALA A 122 -43.56 19.39 -4.69
CA ALA A 122 -43.61 19.51 -6.14
C ALA A 122 -43.00 18.29 -6.85
N ARG A 123 -41.86 17.78 -6.36
CA ARG A 123 -41.26 16.54 -6.88
C ARG A 123 -42.12 15.32 -6.60
N GLN A 124 -42.72 15.21 -5.42
CA GLN A 124 -43.66 14.12 -5.12
C GLN A 124 -44.88 14.16 -6.03
N ALA A 125 -45.43 15.35 -6.27
CA ALA A 125 -46.54 15.55 -7.19
C ALA A 125 -46.15 15.16 -8.63
N GLN A 126 -45.00 15.62 -9.12
CA GLN A 126 -44.48 15.23 -10.44
C GLN A 126 -44.24 13.72 -10.55
N HIS A 127 -43.58 13.12 -9.56
CA HIS A 127 -43.33 11.68 -9.51
C HIS A 127 -44.62 10.85 -9.47
N SER A 128 -45.65 11.34 -8.78
CA SER A 128 -46.98 10.72 -8.76
C SER A 128 -47.74 10.90 -10.07
N ALA A 129 -47.57 12.05 -10.74
CA ALA A 129 -48.21 12.39 -12.01
C ALA A 129 -47.58 11.66 -13.21
N GLU A 130 -46.28 11.37 -13.15
CA GLU A 130 -45.53 10.59 -14.15
C GLU A 130 -45.84 9.08 -14.09
N GLY A 131 -46.76 8.66 -13.22
CA GLY A 131 -47.17 7.25 -13.11
C GLY A 131 -46.11 6.35 -12.47
N ASN A 132 -45.00 6.92 -11.98
CA ASN A 132 -43.99 6.22 -11.18
C ASN A 132 -44.50 5.99 -9.75
N VAL A 133 -45.72 5.48 -9.60
CA VAL A 133 -46.20 4.95 -8.34
C VAL A 133 -45.60 3.56 -8.20
N ALA A 134 -44.31 3.50 -7.84
CA ALA A 134 -43.76 2.28 -7.30
C ALA A 134 -44.67 1.88 -6.14
N ALA A 135 -45.27 0.68 -6.21
CA ALA A 135 -46.13 0.15 -5.17
C ALA A 135 -45.48 0.43 -3.82
N ALA A 136 -46.27 0.90 -2.84
CA ALA A 136 -45.78 1.16 -1.49
C ALA A 136 -44.96 -0.06 -1.05
N GLN A 137 -43.63 0.10 -0.97
CA GLN A 137 -42.81 -0.99 -0.47
C GLN A 137 -43.37 -1.33 0.91
N PRO A 138 -43.72 -2.59 1.18
CA PRO A 138 -44.19 -2.97 2.49
C PRO A 138 -43.15 -2.46 3.49
N VAL A 139 -43.61 -1.82 4.56
CA VAL A 139 -42.74 -1.36 5.64
C VAL A 139 -41.97 -2.59 6.09
N VAL A 140 -40.72 -2.73 5.64
CA VAL A 140 -39.81 -3.73 6.15
C VAL A 140 -39.57 -3.30 7.58
N ARG A 141 -40.32 -3.90 8.50
CA ARG A 141 -40.04 -3.74 9.92
C ARG A 141 -38.60 -4.16 10.09
N ARG A 142 -37.76 -3.19 10.46
CA ARG A 142 -36.37 -3.42 10.84
C ARG A 142 -36.35 -4.67 11.70
N SER A 143 -35.55 -5.65 11.30
CA SER A 143 -35.32 -6.81 12.16
C SER A 143 -34.78 -6.28 13.50
N VAL A 144 -35.05 -7.01 14.58
CA VAL A 144 -34.58 -6.66 15.94
C VAL A 144 -33.08 -6.33 15.97
N LEU A 145 -32.31 -6.89 15.03
CA LEU A 145 -30.89 -6.64 14.83
C LEU A 145 -30.57 -5.19 14.41
N ASP A 146 -31.36 -4.59 13.52
CA ASP A 146 -31.17 -3.20 13.07
C ASP A 146 -31.50 -2.18 14.17
N GLU A 147 -32.43 -2.50 15.07
CA GLU A 147 -32.78 -1.67 16.21
C GLU A 147 -31.62 -1.63 17.23
N VAL A 148 -31.00 -2.79 17.49
CA VAL A 148 -29.81 -2.93 18.35
C VAL A 148 -28.60 -2.20 17.77
N MET A 149 -28.40 -2.25 16.45
CA MET A 149 -27.28 -1.59 15.77
C MET A 149 -27.49 -0.06 15.63
N SER A 150 -28.75 0.41 15.58
CA SER A 150 -29.05 1.85 15.54
C SER A 150 -28.86 2.55 16.90
N GLN A 151 -28.99 1.82 18.01
CA GLN A 151 -28.71 2.34 19.35
C GLN A 151 -27.21 2.48 19.64
N THR A 152 -26.36 1.81 18.89
CA THR A 152 -24.91 1.79 19.13
C THR A 152 -24.14 2.93 18.45
N GLY A 153 -24.81 3.79 17.68
CA GLY A 153 -24.11 4.70 16.76
C GLY A 153 -24.70 6.09 16.56
N GLY A 154 -25.19 6.79 17.60
CA GLY A 154 -25.55 8.19 17.39
C GLY A 154 -26.16 8.96 18.57
N ARG A 155 -25.37 9.87 19.16
CA ARG A 155 -25.82 11.03 19.98
C ARG A 155 -26.55 10.77 21.31
N ALA A 156 -25.96 9.97 22.22
CA ALA A 156 -26.44 9.93 23.62
C ALA A 156 -25.35 10.06 24.71
N THR A 157 -24.10 10.39 24.37
CA THR A 157 -22.99 10.37 25.36
C THR A 157 -22.39 11.74 25.70
N ARG A 158 -22.99 12.87 25.30
CA ARG A 158 -22.46 14.20 25.65
C ARG A 158 -23.02 14.87 26.90
N ASN A 159 -24.06 14.33 27.54
CA ASN A 159 -24.71 14.99 28.69
C ASN A 159 -24.61 14.26 30.04
N ALA A 160 -24.00 13.07 30.11
CA ALA A 160 -23.88 12.34 31.38
C ALA A 160 -22.72 12.84 32.27
N ALA A 161 -21.65 13.39 31.68
CA ALA A 161 -20.48 13.85 32.45
C ALA A 161 -20.67 15.27 33.06
N ALA A 162 -21.53 16.11 32.48
CA ALA A 162 -21.71 17.49 32.95
C ALA A 162 -22.58 17.62 34.22
N ARG A 163 -23.33 16.58 34.62
CA ARG A 163 -24.16 16.62 35.84
C ARG A 163 -23.46 16.17 37.13
N LYS A 164 -22.27 15.57 37.06
CA LYS A 164 -21.60 15.02 38.26
C LYS A 164 -20.71 16.01 39.04
N VAL A 165 -20.44 17.20 38.51
CA VAL A 165 -19.51 18.14 39.18
C VAL A 165 -20.22 19.17 40.07
N ARG A 166 -21.56 19.30 40.00
CA ARG A 166 -22.30 20.31 40.79
C ARG A 166 -22.74 19.86 42.19
N GLY A 167 -22.34 18.66 42.62
CA GLY A 167 -22.72 18.09 43.93
C GLY A 167 -21.56 17.86 44.90
N LEU A 168 -20.32 18.20 44.52
CA LEU A 168 -19.12 17.90 45.31
C LEU A 168 -18.27 19.14 45.62
N ILE A 169 -18.92 20.28 45.82
CA ILE A 169 -18.35 21.44 46.50
C ILE A 169 -19.43 21.95 47.47
N ARG A 170 -19.42 21.37 48.68
CA ARG A 170 -19.89 21.96 49.93
C ARG A 170 -18.93 21.52 51.01
#